data_AF-A0A9P6A8B2-F1
#
_entry.id   AF-A0A9P6A8B2-F1
#
_cell.length_a   1.000
_cell.length_b   1.000
_cell.length_c   1.000
_cell.angle_alpha   90.00
_cell.angle_beta   90.00
_cell.angle_gamma   90.00
#
_symmetry.space_group_name_H-M   'P 1'
#
loop_
_entity.id
_entity.type
_entity.pdbx_description
1 polymer ?
#
loop_
_entity_poly.entity_id
_entity_poly.type
_entity_poly.pdbx_seq_one_letter_code
_entity_poly.pdbx_strand_id
1 'polypeptide(L)'
;MIYFDILSSHVRTSTSNIDMLGYLTRGIFCYVKNLYHYIGIYAYETVLQFHMVFHTKQLFETEDGDYSGWSNIDSDLVAEILLPSVRIATNTSAITITGHLSSSKDKFKSAANVNKEVCRKFQDSKCTSPCHRNRIHQCSACSSEAHSGAACTARHGNLSSISPASQRSVMKDVGGRRW
;
A
#
# COMPACT_ATOMS: atom_id res chain seq x y z
N MET A 1 15.99 0.88 -21.81
CA MET A 1 17.01 0.37 -22.76
C MET A 1 18.39 0.92 -22.43
N ILE A 2 18.59 2.24 -22.38
CA ILE A 2 19.89 2.87 -22.04
C ILE A 2 20.57 2.27 -20.79
N TYR A 3 19.83 2.02 -19.70
CA TYR A 3 20.38 1.36 -18.50
C TYR A 3 21.02 -0.01 -18.80
N PHE A 4 20.33 -0.86 -19.57
CA PHE A 4 20.79 -2.20 -19.91
C PHE A 4 21.99 -2.17 -20.86
N ASP A 5 22.06 -1.16 -21.72
CA ASP A 5 23.21 -0.94 -22.60
C ASP A 5 24.46 -0.56 -21.78
N ILE A 6 24.30 0.32 -20.80
CA ILE A 6 25.37 0.70 -19.86
C ILE A 6 25.82 -0.52 -19.05
N LEU A 7 24.88 -1.28 -18.49
CA LEU A 7 25.19 -2.49 -17.73
C LEU A 7 25.92 -3.54 -18.57
N SER A 8 25.45 -3.76 -19.81
CA SER A 8 26.08 -4.69 -20.74
C SER A 8 27.50 -4.25 -21.14
N SER A 9 27.70 -2.95 -21.35
CA SER A 9 29.03 -2.39 -21.59
C SER A 9 29.93 -2.57 -20.38
N HIS A 10 29.42 -2.31 -19.17
CA HIS A 10 30.17 -2.49 -17.93
C HIS A 10 30.65 -3.93 -17.79
N VAL A 11 29.74 -4.93 -17.87
CA VAL A 11 30.08 -6.35 -17.76
C VAL A 11 31.12 -6.76 -18.79
N ARG A 12 30.98 -6.31 -20.04
CA ARG A 12 31.96 -6.59 -21.10
C ARG A 12 33.35 -6.08 -20.72
N THR A 13 33.45 -4.90 -20.13
CA THR A 13 34.73 -4.29 -19.76
C THR A 13 35.31 -4.78 -18.44
N SER A 14 34.48 -5.10 -17.44
CA SER A 14 34.92 -5.43 -16.08
C SER A 14 35.24 -6.91 -15.90
N THR A 15 34.46 -7.80 -16.52
CA THR A 15 34.63 -9.25 -16.32
C THR A 15 35.48 -9.93 -17.38
N SER A 16 35.59 -9.34 -18.57
CA SER A 16 36.16 -9.98 -19.79
C SER A 16 35.56 -11.36 -20.10
N ASN A 17 34.42 -11.71 -19.48
CA ASN A 17 33.77 -13.02 -19.57
C ASN A 17 32.55 -12.91 -20.49
N ILE A 18 32.66 -13.49 -21.68
CA ILE A 18 31.60 -13.44 -22.69
C ILE A 18 30.34 -14.22 -22.28
N ASP A 19 30.50 -15.26 -21.46
CA ASP A 19 29.38 -16.07 -20.97
C ASP A 19 28.52 -15.24 -19.99
N MET A 20 29.15 -14.44 -19.13
CA MET A 20 28.45 -13.51 -18.22
C MET A 20 27.62 -12.48 -19.00
N LEU A 21 28.16 -11.95 -20.10
CA LEU A 21 27.41 -11.07 -20.99
C LEU A 21 26.22 -11.79 -21.65
N GLY A 22 26.40 -13.05 -22.04
CA GLY A 22 25.34 -13.89 -22.59
C GLY A 22 24.21 -14.14 -21.58
N TYR A 23 24.54 -14.50 -20.34
CA TYR A 23 23.59 -14.69 -19.25
C TYR A 23 22.83 -13.40 -18.92
N LEU A 24 23.54 -12.28 -18.81
CA LEU A 24 22.95 -10.97 -18.59
C LEU A 24 21.96 -10.60 -19.70
N THR A 25 22.39 -10.69 -20.96
CA THR A 25 21.56 -10.33 -22.13
C THR A 25 20.29 -11.17 -22.19
N ARG A 26 20.41 -12.48 -21.96
CA ARG A 26 19.27 -13.40 -21.88
C ARG A 26 18.35 -13.04 -20.72
N GLY A 27 18.92 -12.72 -19.55
CA GLY A 27 18.15 -12.33 -18.37
C GLY A 27 17.35 -11.05 -18.58
N ILE A 28 17.98 -10.01 -19.14
CA ILE A 28 17.32 -8.76 -19.50
C ILE A 28 16.15 -9.01 -20.45
N PHE A 29 16.34 -9.85 -21.48
CA PHE A 29 15.28 -10.20 -22.40
C PHE A 29 14.10 -10.90 -21.70
N CYS A 30 14.39 -11.89 -20.85
CA CYS A 30 13.37 -12.58 -20.06
C CYS A 30 12.61 -11.60 -19.16
N TYR A 31 13.33 -10.74 -18.44
CA TYR A 31 12.76 -9.74 -17.55
C TYR A 31 11.80 -8.78 -18.28
N VAL A 32 12.25 -8.19 -19.39
CA VAL A 32 11.43 -7.27 -20.20
C VAL A 32 10.20 -7.98 -20.76
N LYS A 33 10.35 -9.20 -21.28
CA LYS A 33 9.22 -10.02 -21.75
C LYS A 33 8.18 -10.24 -20.64
N ASN A 34 8.62 -10.51 -19.42
CA ASN A 34 7.71 -10.73 -18.29
C ASN A 34 7.02 -9.44 -17.85
N LEU A 35 7.72 -8.30 -17.84
CA LEU A 35 7.08 -7.01 -17.58
C LEU A 35 5.95 -6.71 -18.58
N TYR A 36 6.19 -6.95 -19.88
CA TYR A 36 5.14 -6.82 -20.89
C TYR A 36 3.96 -7.75 -20.63
N HIS A 37 4.23 -9.00 -20.26
CA HIS A 37 3.20 -9.95 -19.89
C HIS A 37 2.39 -9.48 -18.67
N TYR A 38 3.06 -8.98 -17.64
CA TYR A 38 2.41 -8.50 -16.41
C TYR A 38 1.56 -7.24 -16.64
N ILE A 39 1.97 -6.32 -17.51
CA ILE A 39 1.15 -5.15 -17.87
C ILE A 39 -0.19 -5.56 -18.50
N GLY A 40 -0.25 -6.72 -19.16
CA GLY A 40 -1.49 -7.27 -19.71
C GLY A 40 -2.45 -7.85 -18.66
N ILE A 41 -1.93 -8.28 -17.51
CA ILE A 41 -2.67 -9.06 -16.49
C ILE A 41 -3.02 -8.21 -15.27
N TYR A 42 -2.07 -7.38 -14.83
CA TYR A 42 -2.12 -6.65 -13.57
C TYR A 42 -2.35 -5.15 -13.79
N ALA A 43 -2.65 -4.43 -12.71
CA ALA A 43 -2.69 -2.97 -12.77
C ALA A 43 -1.27 -2.41 -12.98
N TYR A 44 -1.15 -1.33 -13.77
CA TYR A 44 0.13 -0.70 -14.07
C TYR A 44 0.92 -0.36 -12.79
N GLU A 45 0.26 0.20 -11.78
CA GLU A 45 0.88 0.55 -10.50
C GLU A 45 1.52 -0.66 -9.79
N THR A 46 0.85 -1.82 -9.86
CA THR A 46 1.38 -3.05 -9.27
C THR A 46 2.60 -3.56 -10.04
N VAL A 47 2.57 -3.50 -11.36
CA VAL A 47 3.72 -3.89 -12.19
C VAL A 47 4.88 -2.91 -12.00
N LEU A 48 4.61 -1.62 -11.82
CA LEU A 48 5.61 -0.61 -11.51
C LEU A 48 6.24 -0.87 -10.14
N GLN A 49 5.44 -1.20 -9.12
CA GLN A 49 5.96 -1.56 -7.80
C GLN A 49 6.86 -2.81 -7.88
N PHE A 50 6.42 -3.84 -8.60
CA PHE A 50 7.23 -5.04 -8.85
C PHE A 50 8.55 -4.68 -9.53
N HIS A 51 8.51 -3.86 -10.58
CA HIS A 51 9.69 -3.38 -11.30
C HIS A 51 10.70 -2.70 -10.37
N MET A 52 10.23 -1.78 -9.53
CA MET A 52 11.11 -1.01 -8.64
C MET A 52 11.78 -1.90 -7.59
N VAL A 53 11.04 -2.84 -6.99
CA VAL A 53 11.60 -3.75 -5.98
C VAL A 53 12.56 -4.75 -6.62
N PHE A 54 12.18 -5.36 -7.74
CA PHE A 54 13.05 -6.28 -8.47
C PHE A 54 14.35 -5.57 -8.89
N HIS A 55 14.25 -4.39 -9.50
CA HIS A 55 15.41 -3.64 -9.96
C HIS A 55 16.34 -3.24 -8.81
N THR A 56 15.80 -2.87 -7.65
CA THR A 56 16.62 -2.53 -6.48
C THR A 56 17.41 -3.74 -5.99
N LYS A 57 16.79 -4.92 -5.93
CA LYS A 57 17.48 -6.17 -5.58
C LYS A 57 18.61 -6.47 -6.55
N GLN A 58 18.35 -6.33 -7.85
CA GLN A 58 19.35 -6.57 -8.88
C GLN A 58 20.53 -5.60 -8.84
N LEU A 59 20.33 -4.35 -8.41
CA LEU A 59 21.43 -3.41 -8.21
C LEU A 59 22.38 -3.87 -7.11
N PHE A 60 21.86 -4.39 -5.99
CA PHE A 60 22.70 -4.94 -4.92
C PHE A 60 23.47 -6.19 -5.37
N GLU A 61 22.81 -7.13 -6.04
CA GLU A 61 23.47 -8.33 -6.58
C GLU A 61 24.57 -7.95 -7.59
N THR A 62 24.31 -6.96 -8.44
CA THR A 62 25.27 -6.44 -9.42
C THR A 62 26.48 -5.76 -8.77
N GLU A 63 26.29 -5.06 -7.64
CA GLU A 63 27.37 -4.45 -6.86
C GLU A 63 28.33 -5.51 -6.32
N ASP A 64 27.80 -6.67 -5.90
CA ASP A 64 28.58 -7.83 -5.46
C ASP A 64 29.20 -8.63 -6.62
N GLY A 65 28.96 -8.21 -7.87
CA GLY A 65 29.44 -8.88 -9.07
C GLY A 65 28.66 -10.12 -9.48
N ASP A 66 27.49 -10.35 -8.87
CA ASP A 66 26.55 -11.39 -9.28
C ASP A 66 25.54 -10.84 -10.29
N TYR A 67 25.61 -11.33 -11.51
CA TYR A 67 24.73 -10.93 -12.61
C TYR A 67 23.66 -11.98 -12.93
N SER A 68 23.64 -13.10 -12.19
CA SER A 68 22.75 -14.24 -12.46
C SER A 68 21.28 -13.92 -12.16
N GLY A 69 21.02 -12.99 -11.22
CA GLY A 69 19.69 -12.59 -10.77
C GLY A 69 18.77 -12.08 -11.88
N TRP A 70 19.32 -11.43 -12.90
CA TRP A 70 18.55 -10.94 -14.06
C TRP A 70 17.83 -12.05 -14.83
N SER A 71 18.36 -13.28 -14.78
CA SER A 71 17.79 -14.43 -15.48
C SER A 71 16.69 -15.15 -14.70
N ASN A 72 16.59 -14.88 -13.40
CA ASN A 72 15.69 -15.59 -12.50
C ASN A 72 14.53 -14.69 -12.08
N ILE A 73 13.31 -15.11 -12.41
CA ILE A 73 12.13 -14.40 -11.94
C ILE A 73 11.97 -14.74 -10.46
N ASP A 74 12.06 -13.73 -9.61
CA ASP A 74 11.84 -13.87 -8.20
C ASP A 74 10.37 -14.27 -7.94
N SER A 75 10.15 -15.57 -7.73
CA SER A 75 8.83 -16.17 -7.57
C SER A 75 8.16 -15.69 -6.29
N ASP A 76 8.95 -15.40 -5.25
CA ASP A 76 8.48 -14.84 -4.00
C ASP A 76 7.98 -13.41 -4.23
N LEU A 77 8.73 -12.61 -5.00
CA LEU A 77 8.33 -11.25 -5.36
C LEU A 77 7.06 -11.21 -6.22
N VAL A 78 6.91 -12.15 -7.15
CA VAL A 78 5.67 -12.33 -7.92
C VAL A 78 4.51 -12.66 -6.98
N ALA A 79 4.72 -13.56 -6.03
CA ALA A 79 3.68 -13.96 -5.07
C ALA A 79 3.31 -12.85 -4.08
N GLU A 80 4.27 -12.02 -3.68
CA GLU A 80 4.06 -10.92 -2.74
C GLU A 80 3.40 -9.71 -3.40
N ILE A 81 3.84 -9.32 -4.60
CA ILE A 81 3.42 -8.06 -5.23
C ILE A 81 2.34 -8.28 -6.27
N LEU A 82 2.50 -9.25 -7.17
CA LEU A 82 1.61 -9.41 -8.31
C LEU A 82 0.36 -10.22 -7.97
N LEU A 83 0.49 -11.38 -7.30
CA LEU A 83 -0.66 -12.25 -6.99
C LEU A 83 -1.78 -11.58 -6.17
N PRO A 84 -1.50 -10.74 -5.16
CA PRO A 84 -2.56 -10.06 -4.41
C PRO A 84 -3.34 -9.03 -5.24
N SER A 85 -2.82 -8.67 -6.42
CA SER A 85 -3.39 -7.68 -7.32
C SER A 85 -4.05 -8.26 -8.57
N VAL A 86 -4.11 -9.61 -8.70
CA VAL A 86 -4.82 -10.27 -9.80
C VAL A 86 -6.20 -9.64 -9.88
N ARG A 87 -6.44 -8.93 -10.99
CA ARG A 87 -7.66 -8.15 -11.18
C ARG A 87 -8.86 -9.05 -10.89
N ILE A 88 -9.68 -8.61 -9.93
CA ILE A 88 -11.11 -8.83 -9.94
C ILE A 88 -11.59 -8.25 -11.28
N ALA A 89 -11.58 -9.07 -12.33
CA ALA A 89 -12.18 -8.75 -13.61
C ALA A 89 -13.70 -8.93 -13.49
N THR A 90 -14.32 -8.14 -12.63
CA THR A 90 -15.74 -7.86 -12.71
C THR A 90 -15.94 -6.37 -12.45
N ASN A 91 -16.59 -5.73 -13.43
CA ASN A 91 -17.08 -4.37 -13.44
C ASN A 91 -16.10 -3.30 -13.95
N THR A 92 -16.09 -3.21 -15.28
CA THR A 92 -16.26 -1.97 -16.05
C THR A 92 -16.40 -0.69 -15.22
N SER A 93 -15.42 0.20 -15.35
CA SER A 93 -15.68 1.63 -15.54
C SER A 93 -14.48 2.22 -16.27
N ALA A 94 -14.72 2.61 -17.51
CA ALA A 94 -13.81 3.41 -18.30
C ALA A 94 -13.48 4.70 -17.53
N ILE A 95 -12.21 4.94 -17.26
CA ILE A 95 -11.75 6.24 -16.75
C ILE A 95 -11.46 7.11 -17.97
N THR A 96 -12.41 7.99 -18.27
CA THR A 96 -12.21 9.15 -19.13
C THR A 96 -11.11 10.01 -18.52
N ILE A 97 -10.06 10.27 -19.31
CA ILE A 97 -9.01 11.23 -18.98
C ILE A 97 -9.65 12.63 -19.02
N THR A 98 -9.87 13.21 -17.84
CA THR A 98 -9.91 14.67 -17.67
C THR A 98 -8.96 15.01 -16.55
N GLY A 99 -7.83 15.61 -16.92
CA GLY A 99 -6.84 16.10 -15.98
C GLY A 99 -7.44 17.16 -15.06
N HIS A 100 -7.26 16.95 -13.77
CA HIS A 100 -7.05 18.06 -12.84
C HIS A 100 -5.92 17.64 -11.90
N LEU A 101 -4.75 18.23 -12.12
CA LEU A 101 -3.62 18.18 -11.22
C LEU A 101 -4.04 18.87 -9.92
N SER A 102 -4.39 18.07 -8.92
CA SER A 102 -4.52 18.53 -7.54
C SER A 102 -3.42 17.89 -6.74
N SER A 103 -2.42 18.71 -6.42
CA SER A 103 -1.32 18.42 -5.51
C SER A 103 -1.86 17.87 -4.18
N SER A 104 -1.70 16.56 -3.96
CA SER A 104 -1.80 15.95 -2.64
C SER A 104 -0.44 15.39 -2.26
N LYS A 105 0.34 16.21 -1.57
CA LYS A 105 1.22 15.73 -0.50
C LYS A 105 0.37 14.82 0.38
N ASP A 106 0.66 13.52 0.41
CA ASP A 106 0.69 12.77 1.66
C ASP A 106 1.12 11.31 1.49
N LYS A 107 2.30 11.04 2.05
CA LYS A 107 2.58 9.94 2.97
C LYS A 107 2.80 8.54 2.38
N PHE A 108 4.10 8.27 2.20
CA PHE A 108 4.72 7.15 2.90
C PHE A 108 4.22 7.10 4.36
N LYS A 109 3.55 6.02 4.76
CA LYS A 109 3.40 5.60 6.16
C LYS A 109 4.05 4.22 6.24
N SER A 110 5.28 4.11 6.73
CA SER A 110 5.61 4.00 8.16
C SER A 110 4.64 3.07 8.89
N ALA A 111 5.19 2.00 9.45
CA ALA A 111 4.54 1.11 10.42
C ALA A 111 3.68 1.91 11.41
N ALA A 112 2.39 2.03 11.12
CA ALA A 112 1.45 2.73 11.97
C ALA A 112 0.99 1.76 13.05
N ASN A 113 1.22 2.12 14.30
CA ASN A 113 0.78 1.41 15.51
C ASN A 113 -0.67 0.91 15.37
N VAL A 114 -0.83 -0.39 15.06
CA VAL A 114 -2.12 -1.07 14.85
C VAL A 114 -3.02 -1.01 16.10
N ASN A 115 -2.42 -0.77 17.27
CA ASN A 115 -3.10 -0.62 18.56
C ASN A 115 -3.95 0.66 18.71
N LYS A 116 -3.91 1.59 17.75
CA LYS A 116 -4.73 2.83 17.79
C LYS A 116 -5.87 2.85 16.78
N GLU A 117 -6.01 1.80 15.97
CA GLU A 117 -7.07 1.73 14.98
C GLU A 117 -8.36 1.15 15.58
N VAL A 118 -9.49 1.75 15.22
CA VAL A 118 -10.82 1.22 15.55
C VAL A 118 -11.02 -0.13 14.86
N CYS A 119 -11.50 -1.13 15.61
CA CYS A 119 -11.75 -2.46 15.13
C CYS A 119 -12.91 -2.47 14.13
N ARG A 120 -12.63 -2.73 12.84
CA ARG A 120 -13.67 -2.85 11.80
C ARG A 120 -14.61 -4.03 12.07
N LYS A 121 -14.10 -5.15 12.57
CA LYS A 121 -14.96 -6.31 12.93
C LYS A 121 -15.89 -5.99 14.10
N PHE A 122 -15.50 -5.10 15.01
CA PHE A 122 -16.39 -4.60 16.05
C PHE A 122 -17.46 -3.69 15.46
N GLN A 123 -17.15 -2.87 14.44
CA GLN A 123 -18.19 -2.11 13.72
C GLN A 123 -19.29 -3.03 13.18
N ASP A 124 -18.90 -4.20 12.67
CA ASP A 124 -19.83 -5.18 12.07
C ASP A 124 -20.45 -6.15 13.08
N SER A 125 -20.34 -5.89 14.40
CA SER A 125 -20.77 -6.77 15.49
C SER A 125 -20.19 -8.21 15.48
N LYS A 126 -19.11 -8.42 14.73
CA LYS A 126 -18.44 -9.73 14.51
C LYS A 126 -17.16 -9.89 15.33
N CYS A 127 -16.97 -9.09 16.39
CA CYS A 127 -15.77 -9.15 17.23
C CYS A 127 -16.13 -9.19 18.71
N THR A 128 -15.64 -10.21 19.41
CA THR A 128 -15.77 -10.37 20.86
C THR A 128 -14.70 -9.55 21.59
N SER A 129 -15.05 -8.90 22.70
CA SER A 129 -14.10 -8.15 23.54
C SER A 129 -13.38 -9.11 24.51
N PRO A 130 -12.05 -9.03 24.67
CA PRO A 130 -11.10 -8.12 24.03
C PRO A 130 -10.74 -8.51 22.58
N CYS A 131 -10.41 -7.51 21.74
CA CYS A 131 -10.06 -7.74 20.34
C CYS A 131 -8.78 -8.59 20.21
N HIS A 132 -8.84 -9.72 19.49
CA HIS A 132 -7.65 -10.55 19.22
C HIS A 132 -6.51 -9.77 18.53
N ARG A 133 -6.84 -8.73 17.75
CA ARG A 133 -5.85 -7.88 17.05
C ARG A 133 -5.45 -6.63 17.84
N ASN A 134 -5.77 -6.56 19.13
CA ASN A 134 -5.53 -5.41 20.02
C ASN A 134 -6.02 -4.07 19.45
N ARG A 135 -7.14 -4.08 18.71
CA ARG A 135 -7.77 -2.89 18.14
C ARG A 135 -8.86 -2.36 19.07
N ILE A 136 -9.13 -1.06 19.00
CA ILE A 136 -10.08 -0.37 19.89
C ILE A 136 -11.53 -0.74 19.52
N HIS A 137 -12.30 -1.23 20.48
CA HIS A 137 -13.73 -1.55 20.33
C HIS A 137 -14.59 -0.32 20.64
N GLN A 138 -14.62 0.60 19.68
CA GLN A 138 -15.33 1.87 19.81
C GLN A 138 -16.14 2.13 18.55
N CYS A 139 -17.40 2.54 18.67
CA CYS A 139 -18.25 2.90 17.55
C CYS A 139 -17.65 4.09 16.78
N SER A 140 -17.52 3.96 15.46
CA SER A 140 -16.91 5.00 14.62
C SER A 140 -17.80 6.24 14.42
N ALA A 141 -19.11 6.11 14.69
CA ALA A 141 -20.08 7.19 14.47
C ALA A 141 -20.29 8.08 15.70
N CYS A 142 -20.24 7.50 16.90
CA CYS A 142 -20.51 8.23 18.16
C CYS A 142 -19.46 8.00 19.25
N SER A 143 -18.37 7.30 18.93
CA SER A 143 -17.26 7.03 19.85
C SER A 143 -17.65 6.23 21.11
N SER A 144 -18.79 5.54 21.12
CA SER A 144 -19.25 4.71 22.23
C SER A 144 -18.65 3.30 22.19
N GLU A 145 -18.23 2.76 23.34
CA GLU A 145 -17.76 1.37 23.48
C GLU A 145 -18.90 0.38 23.83
N ALA A 146 -20.09 0.90 24.16
CA ALA A 146 -21.23 0.09 24.58
C ALA A 146 -21.92 -0.66 23.43
N HIS A 147 -21.71 -0.24 22.19
CA HIS A 147 -22.33 -0.83 21.01
C HIS A 147 -21.39 -0.86 19.81
N SER A 148 -21.63 -1.82 18.92
CA SER A 148 -21.01 -1.91 17.61
C SER A 148 -21.53 -0.80 16.68
N GLY A 149 -20.75 -0.43 15.67
CA GLY A 149 -21.19 0.50 14.62
C GLY A 149 -22.50 0.10 13.92
N ALA A 150 -22.73 -1.21 13.78
CA ALA A 150 -23.96 -1.79 13.23
C ALA A 150 -25.19 -1.55 14.11
N ALA A 151 -24.99 -1.43 15.44
CA ALA A 151 -26.05 -1.12 16.40
C ALA A 151 -26.11 0.38 16.74
N CYS A 152 -25.42 1.24 15.98
CA CYS A 152 -25.36 2.67 16.27
C CYS A 152 -26.59 3.41 15.73
N THR A 153 -27.42 3.92 16.65
CA THR A 153 -28.61 4.72 16.32
C THR A 153 -28.26 6.09 15.74
N ALA A 154 -27.04 6.61 15.98
CA ALA A 154 -26.59 7.88 15.40
C ALA A 154 -26.25 7.79 13.90
N ARG A 155 -26.12 6.57 13.35
CA ARG A 155 -25.75 6.35 11.94
C ARG A 155 -26.94 6.40 10.98
N HIS A 156 -28.13 6.07 11.49
CA HIS A 156 -29.39 6.21 10.78
C HIS A 156 -29.96 7.55 11.20
N GLY A 157 -29.95 8.54 10.31
CA GLY A 157 -30.37 9.92 10.60
C GLY A 157 -31.79 10.02 11.14
N ASN A 158 -31.94 9.81 12.45
CA ASN A 158 -33.14 10.06 13.19
C ASN A 158 -32.73 10.78 14.47
N LEU A 159 -32.96 12.10 14.48
CA LEU A 159 -32.93 12.91 15.70
C LEU A 159 -34.04 12.38 16.62
N SER A 160 -33.72 11.45 17.50
CA SER A 160 -34.56 11.13 18.66
C SER A 160 -33.82 10.21 19.62
N SER A 161 -32.82 10.74 20.33
CA SER A 161 -32.56 10.39 21.73
C SER A 161 -31.43 11.25 22.27
N ILE A 162 -31.82 12.31 22.99
CA ILE A 162 -30.94 13.10 23.84
C ILE A 162 -30.69 12.31 25.14
N SER A 163 -29.40 12.23 25.51
CA SER A 163 -28.81 12.17 26.87
C SER A 163 -28.72 10.86 27.67
N PRO A 164 -27.89 10.83 28.76
CA PRO A 164 -26.84 11.79 29.20
C PRO A 164 -25.50 11.14 29.62
N ALA A 165 -24.57 11.99 30.09
CA ALA A 165 -23.28 11.74 30.77
C ALA A 165 -22.06 11.68 29.83
N SER A 166 -21.07 12.58 29.90
CA SER A 166 -20.55 13.32 31.04
C SER A 166 -20.00 14.66 30.58
N GLN A 167 -20.62 15.76 31.01
CA GLN A 167 -19.94 17.04 31.13
C GLN A 167 -19.05 16.96 32.37
N ARG A 168 -17.74 17.15 32.21
CA ARG A 168 -16.91 17.68 33.30
C ARG A 168 -15.91 18.70 32.78
N SER A 169 -16.26 19.95 33.06
CA SER A 169 -15.39 21.08 33.41
C SER A 169 -14.30 21.50 32.42
N VAL A 170 -14.60 22.53 31.64
CA VAL A 170 -13.64 23.62 31.40
C VAL A 170 -14.34 24.91 31.82
N MET A 171 -14.05 25.37 33.04
CA MET A 171 -14.34 26.75 33.45
C MET A 171 -13.61 27.68 32.49
N LYS A 172 -14.38 28.40 31.67
CA LYS A 172 -14.00 29.71 31.15
C LYS A 172 -14.88 30.70 31.88
N ASP A 173 -14.29 31.57 32.67
CA ASP A 173 -14.89 32.87 32.91
C ASP A 173 -14.11 33.91 32.12
N VAL A 174 -14.87 34.65 31.32
CA VAL A 174 -14.44 35.68 30.38
C VAL A 174 -15.11 36.98 30.81
N GLY A 175 -14.32 38.06 30.83
CA GLY A 175 -14.79 39.44 30.77
C GLY A 175 -14.92 40.11 32.14
N GLY A 176 -14.49 41.35 32.37
CA GLY A 176 -14.14 42.44 31.46
C GLY A 176 -14.86 43.73 31.91
N ARG A 177 -14.10 44.86 31.96
CA ARG A 177 -14.50 46.27 32.24
C ARG A 177 -14.62 46.63 33.74
N ARG A 178 -13.74 47.51 34.27
CA ARG A 178 -13.70 48.99 34.16
C ARG A 178 -14.86 49.63 34.92
N TRP A 179 -14.59 50.11 36.14
CA TRP A 179 -14.69 51.49 36.64
C TRP A 179 -13.69 51.65 37.77
#